data_AF-D3U5A1-F1
#
_entry.id   AF-D3U5A1-F1
#
_cell.length_a   1.000
_cell.length_b   1.000
_cell.length_c   1.000
_cell.angle_alpha   90.00
_cell.angle_beta   90.00
_cell.angle_gamma   90.00
#
_symmetry.space_group_name_H-M   'P 1'
#
loop_
_entity.id
_entity.type
_entity.pdbx_description
1 polymer ?
#
loop_
_entity_poly.entity_id
_entity_poly.type
_entity_poly.pdbx_seq_one_letter_code
_entity_poly.pdbx_strand_id
1 'polypeptide(L)' 'RNATYKERFSSLENLVLIMFENDIVVIPRETSWFGYYPDGAFEPVLPPQQTKLYQEDWIGLKALDEAGRVK' A
#
# COMPACT_ATOMS: atom_id res chain seq x y z
N ARG A 1 5.82 -15.23 -0.59
CA ARG A 1 4.41 -14.87 -0.30
C ARG A 1 3.83 -15.93 0.62
N ASN A 2 3.08 -15.53 1.64
CA ASN A 2 2.50 -16.44 2.60
C ASN A 2 0.98 -16.22 2.64
N ALA A 3 0.23 -17.27 2.32
CA ALA A 3 -1.22 -17.20 2.13
C ALA A 3 -1.95 -16.79 3.41
N THR A 4 -1.50 -17.27 4.58
CA THR A 4 -2.12 -16.96 5.86
C THR A 4 -2.01 -15.48 6.22
N TYR A 5 -0.88 -14.83 5.95
CA TYR A 5 -0.75 -13.39 6.19
C TYR A 5 -1.64 -12.58 5.27
N LYS A 6 -1.72 -12.96 3.99
CA LYS A 6 -2.62 -12.31 3.03
C LYS A 6 -4.08 -12.43 3.47
N GLU A 7 -4.53 -13.63 3.82
CA GLU A 7 -5.89 -13.88 4.28
C GLU A 7 -6.23 -13.04 5.53
N ARG A 8 -5.33 -12.99 6.51
CA ARG A 8 -5.51 -12.21 7.74
C ARG A 8 -5.54 -10.70 7.49
N PHE A 9 -4.74 -10.20 6.56
CA PHE A 9 -4.77 -8.79 6.22
C PHE A 9 -6.04 -8.44 5.45
N SER A 10 -6.43 -9.25 4.48
CA SER A 10 -7.68 -9.09 3.72
C SER A 10 -8.95 -9.25 4.56
N SER A 11 -8.88 -9.81 5.77
CA SER A 11 -10.05 -9.95 6.63
C SER A 11 -10.43 -8.65 7.38
N LEU A 12 -9.59 -7.61 7.34
CA LEU A 12 -9.83 -6.31 8.00
C LEU A 12 -11.10 -5.62 7.49
N GLU A 13 -12.08 -5.34 8.38
CA GLU A 13 -13.32 -4.62 8.06
C GLU A 13 -13.07 -3.29 7.37
N ASN A 14 -12.20 -2.46 7.94
CA ASN A 14 -11.77 -1.20 7.36
C ASN A 14 -10.25 -1.04 7.57
N LEU A 15 -9.58 -0.56 6.53
CA LEU A 15 -8.19 -0.12 6.57
C LEU A 15 -8.19 1.40 6.35
N VAL A 16 -7.91 2.16 7.40
CA VAL A 16 -7.80 3.62 7.33
C VAL A 16 -6.33 3.99 7.23
N LEU A 17 -5.97 4.73 6.17
CA LEU A 17 -4.58 5.14 5.93
C LEU A 17 -4.47 6.66 5.98
N ILE A 18 -3.60 7.17 6.84
CA ILE A 18 -3.42 8.62 7.03
C ILE A 18 -2.01 9.00 6.56
N MET A 19 -1.95 9.94 5.63
CA MET A 19 -0.71 10.57 5.18
C MET A 19 -0.74 12.05 5.57
N PHE A 20 0.37 12.54 6.12
CA PHE A 20 0.53 13.96 6.42
C PHE A 20 1.19 14.67 5.24
N GLU A 21 0.62 15.80 4.83
CA GLU A 21 1.09 16.53 3.65
C GLU A 21 2.53 17.02 3.79
N ASN A 22 2.91 17.49 4.98
CA ASN A 22 4.24 18.05 5.27
C ASN A 22 5.09 17.12 6.16
N ASP A 23 4.94 15.80 6.00
CA ASP A 23 5.80 14.84 6.69
C ASP A 23 7.25 14.96 6.19
N ILE A 24 8.18 15.17 7.12
CA ILE A 24 9.63 15.25 6.86
C ILE A 24 10.41 14.08 7.47
N VAL A 25 9.73 13.18 8.18
CA VAL A 25 10.32 12.02 8.84
C VAL A 25 10.19 10.80 7.96
N VAL A 26 9.01 10.62 7.36
CA VAL A 26 8.69 9.48 6.49
C VAL A 26 8.88 9.90 5.03
N ILE A 27 9.91 9.36 4.37
CA ILE A 27 10.28 9.71 2.99
C ILE A 27 10.35 8.44 2.13
N PRO A 28 9.55 8.32 1.05
CA PRO A 28 8.52 9.27 0.60
C PRO A 28 7.29 9.22 1.50
N ARG A 29 6.59 10.35 1.69
CA ARG A 29 5.37 10.41 2.53
C ARG A 29 4.28 9.44 2.06
N GLU A 30 4.25 9.15 0.76
CA GLU A 30 3.31 8.24 0.11
C GLU A 30 3.45 6.79 0.62
N THR A 31 4.52 6.44 1.33
CA THR A 31 4.65 5.12 1.98
C THR A 31 3.54 4.87 3.01
N SER A 32 2.97 5.92 3.61
CA SER A 32 1.79 5.80 4.48
C SER A 32 0.57 5.22 3.75
N TRP A 33 0.54 5.36 2.42
CA TRP A 33 -0.51 4.83 1.54
C TRP A 33 0.00 3.67 0.67
N PHE A 34 1.09 3.01 1.07
CA PHE A 34 1.75 1.94 0.30
C PHE A 34 2.26 2.37 -1.09
N GLY A 35 2.41 3.67 -1.34
CA GLY A 35 3.19 4.19 -2.46
C GLY A 35 4.69 4.10 -2.15
N TYR A 36 5.52 3.94 -3.18
CA TYR A 36 6.97 3.89 -3.00
C TYR A 36 7.73 4.21 -4.29
N TYR A 37 9.05 4.33 -4.18
CA TYR A 37 9.91 4.48 -5.35
C TYR A 37 10.00 3.19 -6.18
N PRO A 38 10.27 3.28 -7.49
CA PRO A 38 10.57 2.12 -8.32
C PRO A 38 11.86 1.43 -7.89
N ASP A 39 11.98 0.14 -8.21
CA ASP A 39 13.17 -0.65 -7.91
C ASP A 39 14.43 -0.01 -8.56
N GLY A 40 15.41 0.36 -7.74
CA GLY A 40 16.69 0.90 -8.21
C GLY A 40 16.69 2.41 -8.54
N ALA A 41 15.61 3.13 -8.24
CA ALA A 41 15.54 4.58 -8.39
C ALA A 41 14.86 5.23 -7.18
N PHE A 42 15.04 6.54 -7.03
CA PHE A 42 14.41 7.34 -5.97
C PHE A 42 13.36 8.30 -6.52
N GLU A 43 13.07 8.28 -7.82
CA GLU A 43 12.02 9.07 -8.46
C GLU A 43 11.55 8.36 -9.75
N PRO A 44 10.30 8.56 -10.18
CA PRO A 44 9.22 9.25 -9.46
C PRO A 44 8.63 8.38 -8.34
N VAL A 45 7.85 8.98 -7.43
CA VAL A 45 7.07 8.20 -6.45
C VAL A 45 5.91 7.50 -7.17
N LEU A 46 5.77 6.19 -6.98
CA LEU A 46 4.66 5.41 -7.53
C LEU A 46 3.48 5.38 -6.55
N PRO A 47 2.24 5.59 -7.02
CA PRO A 47 1.05 5.31 -6.22
C PRO A 47 0.93 3.81 -5.94
N PRO A 48 0.23 3.39 -4.87
CA PRO A 48 0.10 1.98 -4.49
C PRO A 48 -0.33 1.08 -5.66
N GLN A 49 -1.27 1.52 -6.49
CA GLN A 49 -1.80 0.75 -7.63
C GLN A 49 -0.74 0.41 -8.69
N GLN A 50 0.35 1.17 -8.75
CA GLN A 50 1.47 0.93 -9.68
C GLN A 50 2.58 0.08 -9.07
N THR A 51 2.52 -0.24 -7.78
CA THR A 51 3.51 -1.10 -7.13
C THR A 51 3.25 -2.57 -7.42
N LYS A 52 4.32 -3.40 -7.45
CA LYS A 52 4.20 -4.87 -7.58
C LYS A 52 3.38 -5.48 -6.44
N LEU A 53 3.52 -4.93 -5.23
CA LEU A 53 2.79 -5.37 -4.04
C LEU A 53 1.27 -5.33 -4.25
N TYR A 54 0.77 -4.27 -4.89
CA TYR A 54 -0.65 -4.11 -5.20
C TYR A 54 -1.05 -4.92 -6.44
N GLN A 55 -0.33 -4.78 -7.55
CA GLN A 55 -0.71 -5.41 -8.82
C GLN A 55 -0.82 -6.93 -8.71
N GLU A 56 0.10 -7.53 -7.97
CA GLU A 56 0.16 -8.98 -7.76
C GLU A 56 -0.45 -9.40 -6.42
N ASP A 57 -1.07 -8.45 -5.72
CA ASP A 57 -1.82 -8.61 -4.47
C ASP A 57 -1.08 -9.47 -3.43
N TRP A 58 0.16 -9.07 -3.11
CA TRP A 58 1.07 -9.87 -2.27
C TRP A 58 0.56 -10.07 -0.85
N ILE A 59 -0.07 -9.03 -0.31
CA ILE A 59 -0.57 -8.99 1.07
C ILE A 59 -2.08 -8.89 1.15
N GLY A 60 -2.81 -8.76 0.03
CA GLY A 60 -4.26 -8.61 0.07
C GLY A 60 -4.76 -7.17 0.06
N LEU A 61 -3.88 -6.20 -0.21
CA LEU A 61 -4.23 -4.77 -0.28
C LEU A 61 -5.17 -4.49 -1.45
N LYS A 62 -4.92 -5.09 -2.62
CA LYS A 62 -5.80 -4.90 -3.79
C LYS A 62 -7.19 -5.47 -3.51
N ALA A 63 -7.27 -6.64 -2.88
CA ALA A 63 -8.54 -7.23 -2.50
C ALA A 63 -9.34 -6.35 -1.49
N LEU A 64 -8.67 -5.69 -0.54
CA LEU A 64 -9.33 -4.75 0.37
C LEU A 64 -9.81 -3.48 -0.35
N ASP A 65 -8.99 -2.94 -1.26
CA ASP A 65 -9.30 -1.73 -2.02
C ASP A 65 -10.50 -1.97 -2.95
N GLU A 66 -10.47 -3.06 -3.73
CA GLU A 66 -11.58 -3.47 -4.61
C GLU A 66 -12.87 -3.79 -3.84
N ALA A 67 -12.76 -4.24 -2.59
CA ALA A 67 -13.90 -4.44 -1.70
C ALA A 67 -14.43 -3.14 -1.05
N GLY A 68 -13.83 -1.98 -1.31
CA GLY A 68 -14.23 -0.69 -0.74
C GLY A 68 -13.93 -0.55 0.77
N ARG A 69 -12.99 -1.36 1.28
CA ARG A 69 -12.62 -1.44 2.69
C ARG A 69 -11.40 -0.59 3.03
N VAL A 70 -10.72 -0.02 2.03
CA VAL A 70 -9.74 1.05 2.23
C VAL A 70 -10.49 2.38 2.32
N LYS A 71 -10.20 3.18 3.35
CA LYS A 71 -10.88 4.46 3.67
C LYS A 71 -9.92 5.63 3.62
#